data_AF-A0A383EHQ9-F1
#
_entry.id   AF-A0A383EHQ9-F1
#
_cell.length_a   1.000
_cell.length_b   1.000
_cell.length_c   1.000
_cell.angle_alpha   90.00
_cell.angle_beta   90.00
_cell.angle_gamma   90.00
#
_symmetry.space_group_name_H-M   'P 1'
#
loop_
_entity.id
_entity.type
_entity.pdbx_description
1 polymer ?
#
loop_
_entity_poly.entity_id
_entity_poly.type
_entity_poly.pdbx_seq_one_letter_code
_entity_poly.pdbx_strand_id
1 'polypeptide(L)'
;INKRMEVYQSQSESGSFMAFVNIGGGAASIGPAINAKLIPSGVVQPYELVGLSGNSLIKNFAKLNIPLVQILNIKDVTEKLSLPFAPIPTPETGEGKLFSETRYNLLIVTITLIFSAGAVIGLGLYSHFQIKERMHSYEPESIL
;
A
#
# COMPACT_ATOMS: atom_id res chain seq x y z
N ILE A 1 26.75 2.12 13.98
CA ILE A 1 25.45 1.47 13.68
C ILE A 1 24.42 1.85 14.73
N ASN A 2 24.67 1.58 16.02
CA ASN A 2 23.76 1.92 17.12
C ASN A 2 23.27 3.36 17.08
N LYS A 3 24.16 4.33 16.86
CA LYS A 3 23.76 5.74 16.73
C LYS A 3 22.74 6.02 15.61
N ARG A 4 22.82 5.29 14.49
CA ARG A 4 21.84 5.42 13.40
C ARG A 4 20.50 4.79 13.78
N MET A 5 20.51 3.66 14.48
CA MET A 5 19.29 3.05 15.00
C MET A 5 18.58 3.97 16.00
N GLU A 6 19.32 4.60 16.91
CA GLU A 6 18.78 5.62 17.83
C GLU A 6 18.09 6.75 17.08
N VAL A 7 18.76 7.30 16.04
CA VAL A 7 18.19 8.38 15.23
C VAL A 7 16.93 7.94 14.50
N TYR A 8 16.90 6.73 13.93
CA TYR A 8 15.70 6.22 13.28
C TYR A 8 14.54 6.06 14.27
N GLN A 9 14.82 5.53 15.47
CA GLN A 9 13.82 5.35 16.52
C GLN A 9 13.30 6.69 17.06
N SER A 10 14.17 7.68 17.27
CA SER A 10 13.77 9.00 17.78
C SER A 10 12.90 9.79 16.79
N GLN A 11 13.01 9.49 15.50
CA GLN A 11 12.25 10.14 14.42
C GLN A 11 10.99 9.35 14.03
N SER A 12 10.75 8.19 14.64
CA SER A 12 9.56 7.37 14.36
C SER A 12 8.39 7.87 15.20
N GLU A 13 7.41 8.51 14.56
CA GLU A 13 6.20 9.03 15.24
C GLU A 13 5.34 7.91 15.87
N SER A 14 5.30 6.74 15.24
CA SER A 14 4.48 5.59 15.67
C SER A 14 5.27 4.49 16.39
N GLY A 15 6.59 4.65 16.53
CA GLY A 15 7.49 3.64 17.09
C GLY A 15 7.67 2.37 16.24
N SER A 16 7.04 2.29 15.06
CA SER A 16 7.13 1.14 14.16
C SER A 16 7.48 1.57 12.73
N PHE A 17 8.37 0.81 12.10
CA PHE A 17 8.78 1.02 10.71
C PHE A 17 7.99 0.08 9.80
N MET A 18 7.59 0.56 8.63
CA MET A 18 6.92 -0.30 7.63
C MET A 18 7.90 -0.96 6.66
N ALA A 19 9.02 -0.28 6.37
CA ALA A 19 10.08 -0.78 5.53
C ALA A 19 11.39 -0.05 5.82
N PHE A 20 12.53 -0.70 5.57
CA PHE A 20 13.83 -0.08 5.55
C PHE A 20 14.30 0.09 4.09
N VAL A 21 14.70 1.29 3.69
CA VAL A 21 15.21 1.55 2.33
C VAL A 21 16.73 1.75 2.42
N ASN A 22 17.49 0.86 1.78
CA ASN A 22 18.93 0.99 1.66
C ASN A 22 19.33 1.38 0.23
N ILE A 23 20.11 2.45 0.11
CA ILE A 23 20.67 2.94 -1.15
C ILE A 23 22.20 2.88 -1.04
N GLY A 24 22.84 2.17 -1.98
CA GLY A 24 24.28 2.00 -2.04
C GLY A 24 24.85 0.93 -1.11
N GLY A 25 26.18 0.92 -0.99
CA GLY A 25 26.98 -0.20 -0.47
C GLY A 25 27.70 0.03 0.86
N GLY A 26 27.28 1.01 1.67
CA GLY A 26 28.02 1.38 2.88
C GLY A 26 28.17 0.25 3.88
N ALA A 27 29.38 0.08 4.45
CA ALA A 27 29.69 -1.00 5.41
C ALA A 27 28.79 -0.99 6.66
N ALA A 28 28.33 0.18 7.10
CA ALA A 28 27.37 0.27 8.21
C ALA A 28 25.96 -0.22 7.83
N SER A 29 25.57 -0.10 6.57
CA SER A 29 24.25 -0.51 6.07
C SER A 29 24.21 -2.00 5.74
N ILE A 30 25.16 -2.47 4.92
CA ILE A 30 25.24 -3.84 4.41
C ILE A 30 25.99 -4.77 5.37
N GLY A 31 27.02 -4.27 6.04
CA GLY A 31 27.95 -5.08 6.82
C GLY A 31 29.17 -5.51 6.01
N PRO A 32 29.80 -6.66 6.36
CA PRO A 32 30.94 -7.20 5.63
C PRO A 32 30.64 -7.40 4.14
N ALA A 33 31.67 -7.30 3.29
CA ALA A 33 31.52 -7.32 1.83
C ALA A 33 30.80 -8.56 1.28
N ILE A 34 30.87 -9.70 1.98
CA ILE A 34 30.13 -10.92 1.62
C ILE A 34 28.61 -10.69 1.58
N ASN A 35 28.08 -9.85 2.47
CA ASN A 35 26.66 -9.55 2.54
C ASN A 35 26.16 -8.84 1.27
N ALA A 36 27.01 -8.07 0.58
CA ALA A 36 26.62 -7.38 -0.65
C ALA A 36 26.23 -8.36 -1.78
N LYS A 37 26.73 -9.60 -1.74
CA LYS A 37 26.35 -10.67 -2.67
C LYS A 37 25.15 -11.50 -2.17
N LEU A 38 24.91 -11.51 -0.87
CA LEU A 38 23.84 -12.31 -0.25
C LEU A 38 22.51 -11.57 -0.21
N ILE A 39 22.52 -10.24 -0.16
CA ILE A 39 21.32 -9.41 -0.10
C ILE A 39 20.81 -9.18 -1.54
N PRO A 40 19.59 -9.65 -1.89
CA PRO A 40 19.03 -9.42 -3.21
C PRO A 40 18.72 -7.93 -3.46
N SER A 41 18.70 -7.53 -4.73
CA SER A 41 18.21 -6.22 -5.16
C SER A 41 16.67 -6.17 -5.20
N GLY A 42 16.09 -5.02 -4.85
CA GLY A 42 14.65 -4.77 -4.83
C GLY A 42 14.00 -5.00 -3.46
N VAL A 43 12.74 -5.42 -3.44
CA VAL A 43 12.01 -5.78 -2.21
C VAL A 43 12.52 -7.12 -1.68
N VAL A 44 12.94 -7.14 -0.41
CA VAL A 44 13.52 -8.30 0.28
C VAL A 44 12.81 -8.48 1.61
N GLN A 45 12.38 -9.71 1.88
CA GLN A 45 11.70 -10.07 3.11
C GLN A 45 12.71 -10.43 4.22
N PRO A 46 12.36 -10.24 5.51
CA PRO A 46 13.26 -10.52 6.63
C PRO A 46 13.81 -11.96 6.64
N TYR A 47 13.00 -12.94 6.23
CA TYR A 47 13.40 -14.35 6.18
C TYR A 47 14.48 -14.64 5.12
N GLU A 48 14.65 -13.78 4.12
CA GLU A 48 15.71 -13.91 3.11
C GLU A 48 17.07 -13.44 3.66
N LEU A 49 17.09 -12.81 4.85
CA LEU A 49 18.26 -12.15 5.44
C LEU A 49 18.85 -12.90 6.65
N VAL A 50 18.40 -14.13 6.93
CA VAL A 50 18.83 -14.91 8.12
C VAL A 50 20.34 -15.23 8.10
N GLY A 51 20.95 -15.35 6.92
CA GLY A 51 22.37 -15.71 6.75
C GLY A 51 23.38 -14.55 6.84
N LEU A 52 22.94 -13.32 7.13
CA LEU A 52 23.85 -12.17 7.09
C LEU A 52 24.88 -12.20 8.23
N SER A 53 26.14 -11.95 7.87
CA SER A 53 27.26 -11.89 8.81
C SER A 53 27.45 -10.50 9.41
N GLY A 54 28.06 -10.44 10.59
CA GLY A 54 28.38 -9.17 11.27
C GLY A 54 27.15 -8.41 11.78
N ASN A 55 27.37 -7.16 12.19
CA ASN A 55 26.33 -6.19 12.54
C ASN A 55 26.16 -5.19 11.40
N SER A 56 24.92 -4.90 11.01
CA SER A 56 24.59 -3.94 9.94
C SER A 56 23.18 -3.40 10.14
N LEU A 57 22.85 -2.24 9.55
CA LEU A 57 21.48 -1.72 9.63
C LEU A 57 20.47 -2.70 9.05
N ILE A 58 20.77 -3.29 7.89
CA ILE A 58 19.88 -4.27 7.24
C ILE A 58 19.59 -5.43 8.18
N LYS A 59 20.60 -5.97 8.85
CA LYS A 59 20.41 -7.06 9.81
C LYS A 59 19.59 -6.64 11.03
N ASN A 60 19.75 -5.40 11.51
CA ASN A 60 18.94 -4.90 12.63
C ASN A 60 17.47 -4.72 12.23
N PHE A 61 17.19 -4.17 11.05
CA PHE A 61 15.81 -4.05 10.56
C PHE A 61 15.18 -5.41 10.24
N ALA A 62 15.95 -6.36 9.69
CA ALA A 62 15.47 -7.73 9.49
C ALA A 62 15.09 -8.42 10.81
N LYS A 63 15.86 -8.22 11.88
CA LYS A 63 15.53 -8.74 13.22
C LYS A 63 14.25 -8.14 13.81
N LEU A 64 13.90 -6.92 13.42
CA LEU A 64 12.65 -6.26 13.78
C LEU A 64 11.48 -6.72 12.89
N ASN A 65 11.70 -7.70 12.02
CA ASN A 65 10.74 -8.22 11.06
C ASN A 65 10.24 -7.14 10.07
N ILE A 66 11.11 -6.19 9.73
CA ILE A 66 10.81 -5.10 8.80
C ILE A 66 11.33 -5.43 7.41
N PRO A 67 10.49 -5.38 6.35
CA PRO A 67 10.92 -5.63 4.98
C PRO A 67 11.91 -4.56 4.50
N LEU A 68 12.76 -4.95 3.56
CA LEU A 68 13.83 -4.12 3.00
C LEU A 68 13.55 -3.77 1.53
N VAL A 69 13.88 -2.54 1.14
CA VAL A 69 14.07 -2.16 -0.26
C VAL A 69 15.56 -1.89 -0.47
N GLN A 70 16.24 -2.79 -1.16
CA GLN A 70 17.67 -2.71 -1.44
C GLN A 70 17.93 -2.18 -2.84
N ILE A 71 18.56 -1.01 -2.92
CA ILE A 71 19.01 -0.38 -4.16
C ILE A 71 20.55 -0.32 -4.11
N LEU A 72 21.20 -1.46 -4.37
CA LEU A 72 22.67 -1.52 -4.50
C LEU A 72 23.08 -1.31 -5.95
N ASN A 73 22.53 -2.15 -6.83
CA ASN A 73 22.75 -2.10 -8.26
C ASN A 73 21.43 -1.76 -8.94
N ILE A 74 21.33 -0.52 -9.46
CA ILE A 74 20.11 -0.05 -10.10
C ILE A 74 19.78 -0.87 -11.37
N LYS A 75 20.78 -1.44 -12.04
CA LYS A 75 20.57 -2.26 -13.24
C LYS A 75 19.74 -3.51 -12.90
N ASP A 76 20.11 -4.23 -11.85
CA ASP A 76 19.39 -5.43 -11.40
C ASP A 76 17.94 -5.09 -11.02
N VAL A 77 17.72 -3.95 -10.36
CA VAL A 77 16.38 -3.47 -10.00
C VAL A 77 15.56 -3.17 -11.26
N THR A 78 16.15 -2.46 -12.24
CA THR A 78 15.45 -2.14 -13.49
C THR A 78 15.12 -3.38 -14.30
N GLU A 79 16.02 -4.37 -14.37
CA GLU A 79 15.77 -5.64 -15.06
C GLU A 79 14.64 -6.43 -14.39
N LYS A 80 14.67 -6.54 -13.06
CA LYS A 80 13.61 -7.22 -12.28
C LYS A 80 12.23 -6.59 -12.46
N LEU A 81 12.19 -5.27 -12.66
CA LEU A 81 10.96 -4.50 -12.85
C LEU A 81 10.61 -4.29 -14.35
N SER A 82 11.38 -4.86 -15.28
CA SER A 82 11.20 -4.65 -16.73
C SER A 82 11.15 -3.17 -17.13
N LEU A 83 12.02 -2.36 -16.51
CA LEU A 83 12.21 -0.94 -16.76
C LEU A 83 13.44 -0.71 -17.64
N PRO A 84 13.42 0.31 -18.51
CA PRO A 84 14.61 0.69 -19.27
C PRO A 84 15.70 1.20 -18.30
N PHE A 85 16.93 0.73 -18.50
CA PHE A 85 18.09 1.27 -17.80
C PHE A 85 18.50 2.59 -18.46
N ALA A 86 18.53 3.67 -17.67
CA ALA A 86 18.90 5.02 -18.13
C ALA A 86 18.20 5.43 -19.45
N PRO A 87 16.86 5.50 -19.48
CA PRO A 87 16.10 5.84 -20.69
C PRO A 87 16.48 7.23 -21.23
N ILE A 88 16.58 7.33 -22.56
CA ILE A 88 16.78 8.58 -23.28
C ILE A 88 15.64 8.70 -24.31
N PRO A 89 14.81 9.77 -24.27
CA PRO A 89 14.82 10.83 -23.27
C PRO A 89 14.39 10.34 -21.88
N THR A 90 14.75 11.09 -20.84
CA THR A 90 14.24 10.81 -19.48
C THR A 90 12.72 11.00 -19.46
N PRO A 91 11.95 10.03 -18.94
CA PRO A 91 10.50 10.14 -18.85
C PRO A 91 10.11 11.30 -17.93
N GLU A 92 8.93 11.87 -18.16
CA GLU A 92 8.38 12.89 -17.27
C GLU A 92 8.04 12.28 -15.90
N THR A 93 8.12 13.10 -14.85
CA THR A 93 7.80 12.65 -13.49
C THR A 93 6.31 12.31 -13.41
N GLY A 94 5.97 11.12 -12.92
CA GLY A 94 4.58 10.65 -12.89
C GLY A 94 4.22 9.74 -14.07
N GLU A 95 5.09 9.63 -15.06
CA GLU A 95 4.88 8.74 -16.21
C GLU A 95 5.69 7.45 -16.11
N GLY A 96 5.10 6.34 -16.59
CA GLY A 96 5.77 5.04 -16.72
C GLY A 96 5.15 3.94 -15.86
N LYS A 97 5.66 2.72 -16.05
CA LYS A 97 5.07 1.48 -15.47
C LYS A 97 5.05 1.42 -13.94
N LEU A 98 5.85 2.25 -13.27
CA LEU A 98 5.88 2.32 -11.80
C LEU A 98 4.79 3.23 -11.22
N PHE A 99 4.26 4.15 -12.03
CA PHE A 99 3.18 5.02 -11.60
C PHE A 99 1.86 4.35 -11.88
N SER A 100 0.99 4.32 -10.87
CA SER A 100 -0.36 3.82 -10.99
C SER A 100 -1.31 4.90 -10.51
N GLU A 101 -2.29 5.23 -11.35
CA GLU A 101 -3.40 6.09 -10.98
C GLU A 101 -4.65 5.23 -10.83
N THR A 102 -5.36 5.39 -9.71
CA THR A 102 -6.66 4.73 -9.55
C THR A 102 -7.67 5.44 -10.43
N ARG A 103 -8.05 4.82 -11.56
CA ARG A 103 -9.08 5.34 -12.47
C ARG A 103 -10.39 4.62 -12.23
N TYR A 104 -11.41 5.36 -11.78
CA TYR A 104 -12.76 4.83 -11.65
C TYR A 104 -13.49 4.92 -12.99
N ASN A 105 -14.20 3.85 -13.35
CA ASN A 105 -15.08 3.88 -14.51
C ASN A 105 -16.34 4.68 -14.15
N LEU A 106 -16.38 5.95 -14.56
CA LEU A 106 -17.47 6.88 -14.25
C LEU A 106 -18.84 6.37 -14.73
N LEU A 107 -18.88 5.58 -15.81
CA LEU A 107 -20.13 4.99 -16.31
C LEU A 107 -20.67 3.98 -15.29
N ILE A 108 -19.82 3.06 -14.83
CA ILE A 108 -20.19 2.07 -13.80
C ILE A 108 -20.63 2.77 -12.51
N VAL A 109 -19.86 3.77 -12.06
CA VAL A 109 -20.19 4.56 -10.86
C VAL A 109 -21.56 5.22 -11.02
N THR A 110 -21.83 5.83 -12.18
CA THR A 110 -23.11 6.51 -12.45
C THR A 110 -24.28 5.54 -12.47
N ILE A 111 -24.16 4.38 -13.16
CA ILE A 111 -25.23 3.36 -13.17
C ILE A 111 -25.50 2.85 -11.76
N THR A 112 -24.45 2.54 -11.00
CA THR A 112 -24.57 2.03 -9.63
C THR A 112 -25.19 3.08 -8.70
N LEU A 113 -24.85 4.35 -8.89
CA LEU A 113 -25.44 5.47 -8.16
C LEU A 113 -26.93 5.62 -8.47
N ILE A 114 -27.33 5.57 -9.74
CA ILE A 114 -28.75 5.65 -10.14
C ILE A 114 -29.53 4.47 -9.58
N PHE A 115 -28.98 3.25 -9.67
CA PHE A 115 -29.64 2.05 -9.13
C PHE A 115 -29.82 2.11 -7.61
N SER A 116 -28.77 2.50 -6.88
CA SER A 116 -28.83 2.58 -5.41
C SER A 116 -29.76 3.69 -4.95
N ALA A 117 -29.70 4.89 -5.55
CA ALA A 117 -30.62 5.98 -5.26
C ALA A 117 -32.07 5.61 -5.63
N GLY A 118 -32.28 5.01 -6.80
CA GLY A 118 -33.59 4.55 -7.27
C GLY A 118 -34.21 3.51 -6.35
N ALA A 119 -33.42 2.55 -5.84
CA ALA A 119 -33.90 1.57 -4.87
C ALA A 119 -34.35 2.23 -3.55
N VAL A 120 -33.55 3.15 -3.00
CA VAL A 120 -33.90 3.87 -1.76
C VAL A 120 -35.15 4.72 -1.94
N ILE A 121 -35.24 5.48 -3.04
CA ILE A 121 -36.42 6.30 -3.35
C ILE A 121 -37.65 5.42 -3.57
N GLY A 122 -37.52 4.33 -4.34
CA GLY A 122 -38.60 3.40 -4.62
C GLY A 122 -39.15 2.75 -3.35
N LEU A 123 -38.28 2.28 -2.46
CA LEU A 123 -38.67 1.74 -1.15
C LEU A 123 -39.34 2.81 -0.27
N GLY A 124 -38.80 4.03 -0.26
CA GLY A 124 -39.37 5.15 0.49
C GLY A 124 -40.78 5.51 0.02
N LEU A 125 -41.00 5.60 -1.29
CA LEU A 125 -42.31 5.86 -1.88
C LEU A 125 -43.29 4.71 -1.61
N TYR A 126 -42.89 3.47 -1.85
CA TYR A 126 -43.71 2.29 -1.57
C TYR A 126 -44.14 2.23 -0.10
N SER A 127 -43.22 2.49 0.83
CA SER A 127 -43.50 2.58 2.26
C SER A 127 -44.55 3.66 2.57
N HIS A 128 -44.38 4.88 2.01
CA HIS A 128 -45.32 5.97 2.23
C HIS A 128 -46.73 5.65 1.69
N PHE A 129 -46.83 5.06 0.49
CA PHE A 129 -48.11 4.63 -0.07
C PHE A 129 -48.77 3.53 0.78
N GLN A 130 -48.00 2.55 1.23
CA GLN A 130 -48.52 1.47 2.08
C GLN A 130 -49.06 1.99 3.43
N ILE A 131 -48.41 3.00 4.03
CA ILE A 131 -48.90 3.65 5.24
C ILE A 131 -50.20 4.41 4.95
N LYS A 132 -50.28 5.12 3.83
CA LYS A 132 -51.49 5.87 3.43
C LYS A 132 -52.70 4.96 3.19
N GLU A 133 -52.51 3.82 2.53
CA GLU A 133 -53.58 2.83 2.33
C GLU A 133 -54.08 2.26 3.66
N ARG A 134 -53.17 1.92 4.58
CA ARG A 134 -53.55 1.42 5.93
C ARG A 134 -54.29 2.45 6.77
N MET A 135 -54.09 3.75 6.54
CA MET A 135 -54.86 4.80 7.22
C MET A 135 -56.29 4.94 6.70
N HIS A 136 -56.53 4.65 5.41
CA HIS A 136 -57.87 4.70 4.82
C HIS A 136 -58.73 3.48 5.13
N SER A 137 -58.13 2.32 5.40
CA SER A 137 -58.84 1.09 5.80
C SER A 137 -59.05 0.93 7.31
N TYR A 138 -58.61 1.91 8.11
CA TYR A 138 -58.87 1.94 9.55
C TYR A 138 -60.20 2.67 9.82
N GLU A 139 -61.32 1.96 9.66
CA GLU A 139 -62.62 2.42 10.16
C GLU A 139 -62.64 2.26 11.70
N PRO A 140 -62.92 3.33 12.49
CA PRO A 140 -62.93 3.28 13.95
C PRO A 140 -64.19 2.62 14.55
N GLU A 141 -64.86 1.73 13.82
CA GLU A 141 -66.18 1.16 14.20
C GLU A 141 -66.12 -0.33 14.60
N SER A 142 -65.00 -0.82 15.15
CA SER A 142 -64.93 -2.18 15.71
C SER A 142 -64.87 -2.24 17.24
N ILE A 143 -65.13 -1.11 17.92
CA ILE A 143 -65.38 -1.07 19.36
C ILE A 143 -66.88 -0.96 19.61
N LEU A 144 -67.59 -2.08 19.47
CA LEU A 144 -68.86 -2.38 20.14
C LEU A 144 -69.04 -3.90 20.23
#